data_AF-A0A7J6RVW9-F1
#
_entry.id   AF-A0A7J6RVW9-F1
#
_cell.length_a   1.000
_cell.length_b   1.000
_cell.length_c   1.000
_cell.angle_alpha   90.00
_cell.angle_beta   90.00
_cell.angle_gamma   90.00
#
_symmetry.space_group_name_H-M   'P 1'
#
loop_
_entity.id
_entity.type
_entity.pdbx_description
1 polymer ?
#
loop_
_entity_poly.entity_id
_entity_poly.type
_entity_poly.pdbx_seq_one_letter_code
_entity_poly.pdbx_strand_id
1 'polypeptide(L)'
;MDPADHLMWSVSSDGLVQLWASEGGGLVVVVRSFSPDIMLTETGKYVDFGDIQVHEILKDAVEKNILPGTGVSPQEFWSYLEKLLAEFSDENAALLAHRDELQAAIDEWYRDGCKEDQEKFLKRIGYLVEPPSTKTTISTRNVDPEMSLLAGPQLVVPVDNARYALNAANARWGSLFDAAYGFDVVPGRPRPGGYDPSRGLAVLEFAFKQLDSILPLVGAKWSELASIWVDSRGQLVASTTKRKSTGLKSPSAFIGYRGNASKGDLLFVHNGLHILTKIHRNSPVVSPYELSKVDSIVL
;
A
#
# COMPACT_ATOMS: atom_id res chain seq x y z
N MET A 1 6.31 40.11 -17.56
CA MET A 1 6.06 38.66 -17.46
C MET A 1 7.42 38.04 -17.25
N ASP A 2 7.60 37.46 -16.08
CA ASP A 2 8.87 36.93 -15.57
C ASP A 2 9.27 35.67 -16.38
N PRO A 3 10.52 35.49 -16.83
CA PRO A 3 10.93 34.32 -17.65
C PRO A 3 11.20 33.04 -16.84
N ALA A 4 10.71 32.92 -15.60
CA ALA A 4 11.21 31.95 -14.62
C ALA A 4 10.47 30.59 -14.51
N ASP A 5 9.50 30.28 -15.39
CA ASP A 5 8.67 29.06 -15.25
C ASP A 5 8.82 28.06 -16.39
N HIS A 6 10.03 27.88 -16.95
CA HIS A 6 10.30 26.75 -17.84
C HIS A 6 10.60 25.49 -17.02
N LEU A 7 9.52 24.83 -16.63
CA LEU A 7 9.44 23.61 -15.83
C LEU A 7 9.93 22.37 -16.59
N MET A 8 11.21 22.05 -16.44
CA MET A 8 11.75 20.72 -16.72
C MET A 8 11.51 19.85 -15.47
N TRP A 9 10.33 19.22 -15.41
CA TRP A 9 9.74 18.50 -14.26
C TRP A 9 9.37 19.38 -13.05
N SER A 10 8.06 19.68 -12.89
CA SER A 10 7.48 19.74 -11.54
C SER A 10 6.47 18.64 -11.32
N VAL A 11 6.60 18.02 -10.14
CA VAL A 11 5.47 17.57 -9.36
C VAL A 11 5.44 18.52 -8.16
N SER A 12 4.45 19.42 -8.10
CA SER A 12 4.06 20.03 -6.82
C SER A 12 2.98 19.13 -6.22
N SER A 13 2.93 18.81 -4.93
CA SER A 13 3.32 19.62 -3.76
C SER A 13 4.06 18.84 -2.66
N ASP A 14 4.43 17.56 -2.84
CA ASP A 14 4.87 16.73 -1.70
C ASP A 14 6.14 15.88 -1.94
N GLY A 15 7.07 16.32 -2.81
CA GLY A 15 8.44 15.80 -2.88
C GLY A 15 8.88 15.30 -4.26
N LEU A 16 10.11 15.66 -4.67
CA LEU A 16 10.91 15.02 -5.73
C LEU A 16 12.31 15.65 -5.88
N VAL A 17 13.26 14.85 -6.40
CA VAL A 17 14.58 15.25 -6.94
C VAL A 17 14.37 16.16 -8.15
N GLN A 18 15.11 17.27 -8.25
CA GLN A 18 15.03 18.21 -9.38
C GLN A 18 16.29 18.12 -10.24
N LEU A 19 16.14 17.69 -11.50
CA LEU A 19 17.21 17.75 -12.48
C LEU A 19 17.16 19.14 -13.14
N TRP A 20 18.25 19.91 -13.05
CA TRP A 20 18.37 21.19 -13.74
C TRP A 20 19.40 21.07 -14.85
N ALA A 21 19.06 21.48 -16.07
CA ALA A 21 20.03 21.76 -17.12
C ALA A 21 20.29 23.27 -17.13
N SER A 22 21.54 23.70 -16.89
CA SER A 22 21.92 25.11 -17.05
C SER A 22 22.17 25.40 -18.52
N GLU A 23 21.76 26.58 -19.00
CA GLU A 23 22.30 27.15 -20.24
C GLU A 23 23.84 27.19 -20.09
N GLY A 24 24.54 26.39 -20.89
CA GLY A 24 25.99 26.16 -20.74
C GLY A 24 26.45 24.71 -20.91
N GLY A 25 25.54 23.74 -21.04
CA GLY A 25 25.88 22.38 -21.52
C GLY A 25 26.32 21.39 -20.45
N GLY A 26 25.98 21.61 -19.18
CA GLY A 26 26.15 20.63 -18.10
C GLY A 26 24.81 20.28 -17.45
N LEU A 27 24.58 18.99 -17.17
CA LEU A 27 23.39 18.51 -16.48
C LEU A 27 23.68 18.47 -14.98
N VAL A 28 22.99 19.30 -14.20
CA VAL A 28 23.17 19.40 -12.74
C VAL A 28 22.07 18.60 -12.05
N VAL A 29 22.47 17.58 -11.29
CA VAL A 29 21.55 16.76 -10.50
C VAL A 29 21.39 17.42 -9.12
N VAL A 30 20.30 18.16 -8.91
CA VAL A 30 20.00 18.81 -7.63
C VAL A 30 18.95 18.01 -6.87
N VAL A 31 19.37 17.35 -5.79
CA VAL A 31 18.40 16.81 -4.83
C VAL A 31 17.98 17.95 -3.91
N ARG A 32 16.69 18.28 -3.84
CA ARG A 32 16.14 19.05 -2.71
C ARG A 32 15.59 18.07 -1.67
N SER A 33 16.06 18.20 -0.43
CA SER A 33 15.64 17.42 0.74
C SER A 33 14.46 18.12 1.40
N PHE A 34 13.50 17.33 1.89
CA PHE A 34 12.37 17.80 2.71
C PHE A 34 12.56 17.52 4.22
N SER A 35 13.74 17.10 4.67
CA SER A 35 13.98 16.93 6.10
C SER A 35 14.23 18.28 6.78
N PRO A 36 13.49 18.65 7.85
CA PRO A 36 13.73 19.89 8.59
C PRO A 36 15.10 19.93 9.28
N ASP A 37 15.77 18.78 9.43
CA ASP A 37 17.11 18.66 9.99
C ASP A 37 18.24 18.69 8.94
N ILE A 38 17.89 18.63 7.64
CA ILE A 38 18.85 18.71 6.53
C ILE A 38 18.33 19.73 5.52
N MET A 39 18.63 21.00 5.79
CA MET A 39 18.60 22.04 4.77
C MET A 39 19.69 21.72 3.74
N LEU A 40 19.31 21.16 2.58
CA LEU A 40 20.14 21.23 1.39
C LEU A 40 20.11 22.67 0.91
N THR A 41 20.91 23.51 1.54
CA THR A 41 21.22 24.83 1.01
C THR A 41 21.96 24.62 -0.32
N GLU A 42 21.82 25.55 -1.27
CA GLU A 42 22.61 25.61 -2.50
C GLU A 42 24.14 25.66 -2.23
N THR A 43 24.57 25.67 -0.97
CA THR A 43 25.95 25.83 -0.50
C THR A 43 26.68 24.50 -0.24
N GLY A 44 26.17 23.35 -0.71
CA GLY A 44 26.87 22.07 -0.61
C GLY A 44 27.88 21.83 -1.74
N LYS A 45 28.82 20.89 -1.54
CA LYS A 45 29.81 20.56 -2.56
C LYS A 45 29.21 19.61 -3.61
N TYR A 46 29.50 19.90 -4.87
CA TYR A 46 29.20 19.03 -6.00
C TYR A 46 30.45 18.26 -6.42
N VAL A 47 30.27 17.03 -6.86
CA VAL A 47 31.31 16.16 -7.40
C VAL A 47 30.95 15.81 -8.83
N ASP A 48 31.92 15.95 -9.72
CA ASP A 48 31.76 15.65 -11.14
C ASP A 48 31.89 14.15 -11.41
N PHE A 49 30.98 13.61 -12.21
CA PHE A 49 31.06 12.28 -12.80
C PHE A 49 30.84 12.40 -14.30
N GLY A 50 31.91 12.66 -15.05
CA GLY A 50 31.80 13.00 -16.47
C GLY A 50 31.02 14.30 -16.65
N ASP A 51 29.93 14.27 -17.41
CA ASP A 51 29.10 15.45 -17.72
C ASP A 51 28.01 15.76 -16.68
N ILE A 52 27.92 14.97 -15.60
CA ILE A 52 26.96 15.21 -14.51
C ILE A 52 27.63 15.71 -13.23
N GLN A 53 26.96 16.63 -12.54
CA GLN A 53 27.37 17.11 -11.22
C GLN A 53 26.40 16.61 -10.15
N VAL A 54 26.93 15.95 -9.11
CA VAL A 54 26.14 15.32 -8.06
C VAL A 54 26.50 15.89 -6.69
N HIS A 55 25.48 16.28 -5.92
CA HIS A 55 25.65 16.78 -4.57
C HIS A 55 26.28 15.71 -3.65
N GLU A 56 27.26 16.10 -2.81
CA GLU A 56 28.05 15.16 -1.98
C GLU A 56 27.20 14.27 -1.07
N ILE A 57 26.12 14.81 -0.48
CA ILE A 57 25.18 14.04 0.35
C ILE A 57 24.52 12.89 -0.42
N LEU A 58 24.07 13.13 -1.66
CA LEU A 58 23.48 12.07 -2.48
C LEU A 58 24.55 11.06 -2.87
N LYS A 59 25.73 11.53 -3.30
CA LYS A 59 26.86 10.67 -3.63
C LYS A 59 27.16 9.72 -2.47
N ASP A 60 27.33 10.27 -1.28
CA ASP A 60 27.66 9.49 -0.09
C ASP A 60 26.54 8.54 0.33
N ALA A 61 25.27 8.95 0.22
CA ALA A 61 24.14 8.05 0.48
C ALA A 61 24.14 6.85 -0.48
N VAL A 62 24.35 7.09 -1.77
CA VAL A 62 24.43 6.02 -2.78
C VAL A 62 25.60 5.09 -2.50
N GLU A 63 26.80 5.63 -2.36
CA GLU A 63 28.03 4.83 -2.25
C GLU A 63 28.15 4.08 -0.92
N LYS A 64 27.72 4.71 0.19
CA LYS A 64 27.93 4.16 1.53
C LYS A 64 26.74 3.36 2.05
N ASN A 65 25.51 3.68 1.61
CA ASN A 65 24.30 3.07 2.16
C ASN A 65 23.50 2.22 1.17
N ILE A 66 23.56 2.52 -0.14
CA ILE A 66 22.72 1.85 -1.15
C ILE A 66 23.49 0.77 -1.91
N LEU A 67 24.66 1.08 -2.45
CA LEU A 67 25.43 0.15 -3.28
C LEU A 67 26.01 -1.06 -2.53
N PRO A 68 26.45 -0.97 -1.26
CA PRO A 68 27.05 -2.12 -0.57
C PRO A 68 26.11 -3.33 -0.55
N GLY A 69 26.62 -4.49 -1.01
CA GLY A 69 25.86 -5.74 -1.09
C GLY A 69 25.05 -5.94 -2.37
N THR A 70 24.94 -4.94 -3.25
CA THR A 70 24.24 -5.06 -4.54
C THR A 70 25.06 -5.74 -5.63
N GLY A 71 26.39 -5.72 -5.50
CA GLY A 71 27.33 -6.18 -6.53
C GLY A 71 27.68 -5.14 -7.61
N VAL A 72 27.15 -3.92 -7.52
CA VAL A 72 27.44 -2.80 -8.43
C VAL A 72 28.50 -1.88 -7.81
N SER A 73 29.57 -1.57 -8.55
CA SER A 73 30.56 -0.60 -8.08
C SER A 73 30.08 0.85 -8.24
N PRO A 74 30.55 1.78 -7.39
CA PRO A 74 30.28 3.22 -7.56
C PRO A 74 30.58 3.72 -8.97
N GLN A 75 31.72 3.33 -9.54
CA GLN A 75 32.17 3.76 -10.87
C GLN A 75 31.20 3.30 -11.96
N GLU A 76 30.76 2.04 -11.90
CA GLU A 76 29.75 1.51 -12.84
C GLU A 76 28.44 2.28 -12.69
N PHE A 77 27.94 2.45 -11.46
CA PHE A 77 26.68 3.14 -11.19
C PHE A 77 26.66 4.56 -11.80
N TRP A 78 27.65 5.38 -11.48
CA TRP A 78 27.69 6.77 -11.95
C TRP A 78 27.87 6.87 -13.47
N SER A 79 28.70 6.01 -14.07
CA SER A 79 28.87 5.98 -15.53
C SER A 79 27.59 5.54 -16.25
N TYR A 80 26.83 4.61 -15.68
CA TYR A 80 25.53 4.23 -16.25
C TYR A 80 24.49 5.33 -16.08
N LEU A 81 24.44 6.00 -14.93
CA LEU A 81 23.53 7.11 -14.71
C LEU A 81 23.77 8.25 -15.70
N GLU A 82 25.04 8.64 -15.90
CA GLU A 82 25.44 9.64 -16.89
C GLU A 82 24.92 9.30 -18.28
N LYS A 83 25.14 8.05 -18.75
CA LYS A 83 24.68 7.59 -20.07
C LYS A 83 23.15 7.64 -20.21
N LEU A 84 22.42 7.19 -19.19
CA LEU A 84 20.96 7.22 -19.20
C LEU A 84 20.43 8.66 -19.24
N LEU A 85 21.04 9.57 -18.50
CA LEU A 85 20.66 10.97 -18.53
C LEU A 85 20.97 11.61 -19.89
N ALA A 86 22.13 11.33 -20.48
CA ALA A 86 22.47 11.81 -21.82
C ALA A 86 21.51 11.28 -22.90
N GLU A 87 21.04 10.04 -22.77
CA GLU A 87 20.13 9.42 -23.74
C GLU A 87 18.68 9.93 -23.60
N PHE A 88 18.17 10.08 -22.37
CA PHE A 88 16.73 10.27 -22.13
C PHE A 88 16.32 11.67 -21.65
N SER A 89 17.25 12.57 -21.30
CA SER A 89 16.87 13.89 -20.74
C SER A 89 16.07 14.74 -21.73
N ASP A 90 16.50 14.80 -22.99
CA ASP A 90 15.84 15.60 -24.03
C ASP A 90 14.46 15.04 -24.39
N GLU A 91 14.33 13.72 -24.49
CA GLU A 91 13.04 13.06 -24.73
C GLU A 91 12.07 13.32 -23.58
N ASN A 92 12.54 13.20 -22.34
CA ASN A 92 11.74 13.43 -21.15
C ASN A 92 11.26 14.89 -21.05
N ALA A 93 12.11 15.85 -21.41
CA ALA A 93 11.75 17.27 -21.53
C ALA A 93 10.67 17.50 -22.59
N ALA A 94 10.83 16.91 -23.77
CA ALA A 94 9.87 17.00 -24.86
C ALA A 94 8.50 16.41 -24.47
N LEU A 95 8.48 15.30 -23.73
CA LEU A 95 7.24 14.68 -23.24
C LEU A 95 6.48 15.59 -22.25
N LEU A 96 7.18 16.39 -21.44
CA LEU A 96 6.53 17.37 -20.58
C LEU A 96 6.01 18.56 -21.35
N ALA A 97 6.82 19.13 -22.24
CA ALA A 97 6.37 20.22 -23.10
C ALA A 97 5.12 19.83 -23.88
N HIS A 98 5.06 18.59 -24.37
CA HIS A 98 3.87 18.07 -25.05
C HIS A 98 2.63 18.00 -24.14
N ARG A 99 2.78 17.71 -22.85
CA ARG A 99 1.65 17.77 -21.89
C ARG A 99 1.15 19.21 -21.71
N ASP A 100 2.08 20.16 -21.61
CA ASP A 100 1.74 21.57 -21.46
C ASP A 100 1.04 22.11 -22.72
N GLU A 101 1.50 21.72 -23.91
CA GLU A 101 0.86 22.04 -25.19
C GLU A 101 -0.58 21.51 -25.25
N LEU A 102 -0.79 20.25 -24.88
CA LEU A 102 -2.12 19.62 -24.84
C LEU A 102 -3.04 20.36 -23.85
N GLN A 103 -2.56 20.66 -22.65
CA GLN A 103 -3.33 21.37 -21.64
C GLN A 103 -3.67 22.80 -22.09
N ALA A 104 -2.71 23.54 -22.65
CA ALA A 104 -2.93 24.89 -23.16
C ALA A 104 -3.98 24.92 -24.28
N ALA A 105 -3.96 23.94 -25.19
CA ALA A 105 -4.96 23.81 -26.23
C ALA A 105 -6.36 23.53 -25.65
N ILE A 106 -6.45 22.66 -24.63
CA ILE A 106 -7.72 22.38 -23.93
C ILE A 106 -8.24 23.63 -23.23
N ASP A 107 -7.38 24.37 -22.53
CA ASP A 107 -7.75 25.61 -21.84
C ASP A 107 -8.25 26.68 -22.82
N GLU A 108 -7.58 26.84 -23.97
CA GLU A 108 -8.01 27.76 -25.03
C GLU A 108 -9.35 27.34 -25.63
N TRP A 109 -9.54 26.05 -25.89
CA TRP A 109 -10.82 25.53 -26.41
C TRP A 109 -12.00 25.81 -25.46
N TYR A 110 -11.80 25.69 -24.15
CA TYR A 110 -12.79 26.08 -23.15
C TYR A 110 -13.02 27.60 -23.13
N ARG A 111 -11.96 28.39 -23.23
CA ARG A 111 -12.04 29.87 -23.28
C ARG A 111 -12.82 30.36 -24.50
N ASP A 112 -12.69 29.67 -25.63
CA ASP A 112 -13.37 29.98 -26.89
C ASP A 112 -14.83 29.49 -26.94
N GLY A 113 -15.32 28.91 -25.85
CA GLY A 113 -16.73 28.54 -25.66
C GLY A 113 -17.10 27.19 -26.28
N CYS A 114 -16.14 26.29 -26.49
CA CYS A 114 -16.40 24.89 -26.89
C CYS A 114 -17.25 24.77 -28.17
N LYS A 115 -16.89 25.54 -29.21
CA LYS A 115 -17.70 25.69 -30.43
C LYS A 115 -17.82 24.43 -31.29
N GLU A 116 -16.94 23.47 -31.08
CA GLU A 116 -16.93 22.20 -31.81
C GLU A 116 -17.18 21.01 -30.88
N ASP A 117 -17.43 19.85 -31.48
CA ASP A 117 -17.55 18.60 -30.75
C ASP A 117 -16.23 18.23 -30.03
N GLN A 118 -16.34 17.89 -28.74
CA GLN A 118 -15.19 17.66 -27.87
C GLN A 118 -14.33 16.47 -28.34
N GLU A 119 -14.94 15.37 -28.80
CA GLU A 119 -14.17 14.21 -29.25
C GLU A 119 -13.38 14.54 -30.52
N LYS A 120 -14.00 15.27 -31.46
CA LYS A 120 -13.30 15.75 -32.67
C LYS A 120 -12.14 16.68 -32.34
N PHE A 121 -12.33 17.59 -31.38
CA PHE A 121 -11.27 18.46 -30.88
C PHE A 121 -10.10 17.65 -30.32
N LEU A 122 -10.38 16.74 -29.38
CA LEU A 122 -9.35 15.96 -28.69
C LEU A 122 -8.59 15.02 -29.65
N LYS A 123 -9.27 14.46 -30.66
CA LYS A 123 -8.58 13.71 -31.73
C LYS A 123 -7.70 14.61 -32.60
N ARG A 124 -8.18 15.82 -32.94
CA ARG A 124 -7.40 16.76 -33.76
C ARG A 124 -6.10 17.18 -33.09
N ILE A 125 -6.12 17.46 -31.78
CA ILE A 125 -4.90 17.84 -31.03
C ILE A 125 -4.01 16.63 -30.67
N GLY A 126 -4.41 15.41 -31.05
CA GLY A 126 -3.65 14.19 -30.76
C GLY A 126 -3.80 13.65 -29.34
N TYR A 127 -4.70 14.22 -28.53
CA TYR A 127 -4.97 13.73 -27.17
C TYR A 127 -5.66 12.36 -27.18
N LEU A 128 -6.67 12.20 -28.05
CA LEU A 128 -7.30 10.90 -28.29
C LEU A 128 -6.66 10.24 -29.50
N VAL A 129 -5.96 9.13 -29.26
CA VAL A 129 -5.38 8.29 -30.30
C VAL A 129 -6.27 7.09 -30.60
N GLU A 130 -6.17 6.58 -31.83
CA GLU A 130 -6.90 5.37 -32.21
C GLU A 130 -6.44 4.18 -31.35
N PRO A 131 -7.37 3.38 -30.81
CA PRO A 131 -7.00 2.20 -30.04
C PRO A 131 -6.22 1.21 -30.93
N PRO A 132 -5.37 0.37 -30.35
CA PRO A 132 -4.69 -0.69 -31.10
C PRO A 132 -5.68 -1.52 -31.91
N SER A 133 -5.37 -1.76 -33.19
CA SER A 133 -6.22 -2.53 -34.10
C SER A 133 -6.33 -4.02 -33.74
N THR A 134 -5.52 -4.49 -32.79
CA THR A 134 -5.46 -5.89 -32.36
C THR A 134 -5.58 -6.00 -30.85
N LYS A 135 -6.15 -7.13 -30.41
CA LYS A 135 -6.22 -7.46 -28.99
C LYS A 135 -4.80 -7.61 -28.45
N THR A 136 -4.47 -6.80 -27.45
CA THR A 136 -3.20 -6.88 -26.73
C THR A 136 -3.35 -7.79 -25.50
N THR A 137 -2.39 -8.70 -25.32
CA THR A 137 -2.28 -9.53 -24.11
C THR A 137 -0.96 -9.21 -23.43
N ILE A 138 -0.97 -8.91 -22.14
CA ILE A 138 0.24 -8.67 -21.36
C ILE A 138 1.04 -9.97 -21.18
N SER A 139 2.38 -9.87 -21.18
CA SER A 139 3.29 -11.02 -21.13
C SER A 139 4.15 -11.08 -19.85
N THR A 140 3.90 -10.18 -18.89
CA THR A 140 4.66 -10.03 -17.66
C THR A 140 4.70 -11.34 -16.86
N ARG A 141 5.89 -11.71 -16.36
CA ARG A 141 6.14 -12.92 -15.57
C ARG A 141 6.80 -12.53 -14.24
N ASN A 142 6.87 -13.49 -13.32
CA ASN A 142 7.50 -13.33 -11.99
C ASN A 142 6.86 -12.20 -11.16
N VAL A 143 5.52 -12.12 -11.21
CA VAL A 143 4.73 -11.17 -10.43
C VAL A 143 4.29 -11.85 -9.14
N ASP A 144 4.48 -11.19 -8.00
CA ASP A 144 4.06 -11.72 -6.70
C ASP A 144 2.54 -12.03 -6.64
N PRO A 145 2.11 -13.01 -5.84
CA PRO A 145 0.70 -13.37 -5.69
C PRO A 145 -0.18 -12.20 -5.26
N GLU A 146 0.33 -11.30 -4.42
CA GLU A 146 -0.36 -10.10 -3.94
C GLU A 146 -0.81 -9.16 -5.07
N MET A 147 -0.09 -9.16 -6.21
CA MET A 147 -0.40 -8.35 -7.38
C MET A 147 -1.13 -9.13 -8.48
N SER A 148 -0.96 -10.45 -8.53
CA SER A 148 -1.39 -11.28 -9.67
C SER A 148 -2.61 -12.17 -9.41
N LEU A 149 -2.81 -12.60 -8.15
CA LEU A 149 -3.82 -13.60 -7.77
C LEU A 149 -4.81 -13.09 -6.73
N LEU A 150 -4.43 -12.10 -5.93
CA LEU A 150 -5.21 -11.63 -4.80
C LEU A 150 -5.93 -10.32 -5.12
N ALA A 151 -7.15 -10.18 -4.58
CA ALA A 151 -7.85 -8.92 -4.51
C ALA A 151 -7.82 -8.44 -3.05
N GLY A 152 -7.29 -7.25 -2.81
CA GLY A 152 -7.17 -6.70 -1.47
C GLY A 152 -6.91 -5.19 -1.47
N PRO A 153 -6.92 -4.56 -0.28
CA PRO A 153 -6.60 -3.14 -0.14
C PRO A 153 -5.15 -2.85 -0.52
N GLN A 154 -4.91 -1.70 -1.14
CA GLN A 154 -3.57 -1.14 -1.37
C GLN A 154 -3.44 0.16 -0.58
N LEU A 155 -2.40 0.26 0.24
CA LEU A 155 -2.13 1.43 1.06
C LEU A 155 -1.11 2.34 0.37
N VAL A 156 -1.37 3.65 0.39
CA VAL A 156 -0.44 4.68 -0.10
C VAL A 156 0.03 5.49 1.11
N VAL A 157 1.35 5.54 1.32
CA VAL A 157 1.97 6.29 2.43
C VAL A 157 3.18 7.08 1.96
N PRO A 158 3.49 8.21 2.60
CA PRO A 158 4.68 8.97 2.30
C PRO A 158 5.91 8.27 2.91
N VAL A 159 6.88 7.92 2.06
CA VAL A 159 8.05 7.10 2.45
C VAL A 159 9.08 7.88 3.26
N ASP A 160 9.06 9.22 3.17
CA ASP A 160 9.88 10.14 3.96
C ASP A 160 9.51 10.15 5.45
N ASN A 161 8.33 9.64 5.81
CA ASN A 161 7.93 9.40 7.19
C ASN A 161 8.14 7.93 7.58
N ALA A 162 9.28 7.65 8.22
CA ALA A 162 9.64 6.29 8.64
C ALA A 162 8.57 5.61 9.53
N ARG A 163 7.87 6.38 10.37
CA ARG A 163 6.79 5.83 11.22
C ARG A 163 5.61 5.36 10.37
N TYR A 164 5.22 6.14 9.36
CA TYR A 164 4.13 5.77 8.47
C TYR A 164 4.51 4.60 7.57
N ALA A 165 5.75 4.58 7.04
CA ALA A 165 6.26 3.45 6.28
C ALA A 165 6.26 2.14 7.09
N LEU A 166 6.74 2.17 8.34
CA LEU A 166 6.74 0.98 9.21
C LEU A 166 5.33 0.54 9.58
N ASN A 167 4.43 1.47 9.88
CA ASN A 167 3.03 1.14 10.15
C ASN A 167 2.36 0.52 8.93
N ALA A 168 2.62 1.05 7.73
CA ALA A 168 2.09 0.52 6.47
C ALA A 168 2.61 -0.90 6.18
N ALA A 169 3.91 -1.14 6.35
CA ALA A 169 4.50 -2.46 6.16
C ALA A 169 3.87 -3.50 7.11
N ASN A 170 3.63 -3.12 8.36
CA ASN A 170 3.00 -3.99 9.36
C ASN A 170 1.48 -4.13 9.20
N ALA A 171 0.83 -3.24 8.44
CA ALA A 171 -0.62 -3.25 8.22
C ALA A 171 -1.11 -4.45 7.37
N ARG A 172 -0.21 -5.29 6.85
CA ARG A 172 -0.57 -6.55 6.18
C ARG A 172 -1.41 -7.47 7.08
N TRP A 173 -1.19 -7.42 8.40
CA TRP A 173 -1.95 -8.19 9.37
C TRP A 173 -2.50 -7.26 10.46
N GLY A 174 -3.81 -7.07 10.47
CA GLY A 174 -4.50 -6.11 11.34
C GLY A 174 -5.48 -6.76 12.29
N SER A 175 -5.52 -6.31 13.54
CA SER A 175 -6.52 -6.74 14.52
C SER A 175 -7.89 -6.14 14.16
N LEU A 176 -8.86 -7.01 13.83
CA LEU A 176 -10.24 -6.59 13.58
C LEU A 176 -10.86 -5.95 14.82
N PHE A 177 -10.48 -6.42 16.02
CA PHE A 177 -11.00 -5.86 17.27
C PHE A 177 -10.52 -4.43 17.48
N ASP A 178 -9.22 -4.16 17.27
CA ASP A 178 -8.67 -2.81 17.45
C ASP A 178 -9.22 -1.84 16.39
N ALA A 179 -9.31 -2.30 15.14
CA ALA A 179 -9.94 -1.54 14.07
C ALA A 179 -11.43 -1.24 14.36
N ALA A 180 -12.21 -2.22 14.82
CA ALA A 180 -13.62 -1.98 15.13
C ALA A 180 -13.83 -1.14 16.40
N TYR A 181 -12.93 -1.24 17.38
CA TYR A 181 -13.02 -0.48 18.63
C TYR A 181 -12.71 1.00 18.40
N GLY A 182 -11.65 1.30 17.65
CA GLY A 182 -11.13 2.65 17.44
C GLY A 182 -11.92 3.51 16.42
N PHE A 183 -12.74 2.88 15.57
CA PHE A 183 -13.43 3.56 14.47
C PHE A 183 -14.96 3.42 14.56
N ASP A 184 -15.68 4.16 13.73
CA ASP A 184 -17.15 4.31 13.76
C ASP A 184 -17.93 3.18 13.06
N VAL A 185 -17.24 2.12 12.62
CA VAL A 185 -17.87 0.92 12.04
C VAL A 185 -18.84 0.24 13.01
N VAL A 186 -18.57 0.34 14.32
CA VAL A 186 -19.53 0.03 15.36
C VAL A 186 -20.13 1.37 15.84
N PRO A 187 -21.48 1.52 15.89
CA PRO A 187 -22.11 2.77 16.33
C PRO A 187 -21.70 3.20 17.74
N GLY A 188 -21.58 4.52 17.93
CA GLY A 188 -21.15 5.12 19.20
C GLY A 188 -19.64 5.27 19.33
N ARG A 189 -19.17 5.76 20.49
CA ARG A 189 -17.75 5.98 20.80
C ARG A 189 -17.43 5.40 22.19
N PRO A 190 -16.19 4.94 22.43
CA PRO A 190 -15.79 4.50 23.76
C PRO A 190 -15.86 5.65 24.76
N ARG A 191 -16.31 5.36 25.98
CA ARG A 191 -16.24 6.33 27.09
C ARG A 191 -14.78 6.71 27.39
N PRO A 192 -14.51 7.96 27.81
CA PRO A 192 -13.21 8.35 28.31
C PRO A 192 -12.77 7.50 29.53
N GLY A 193 -11.47 7.33 29.73
CA GLY A 193 -10.94 6.64 30.92
C GLY A 193 -10.42 5.22 30.69
N GLY A 194 -10.24 4.78 29.45
CA GLY A 194 -9.61 3.50 29.11
C GLY A 194 -10.57 2.55 28.37
N TYR A 195 -10.52 1.26 28.71
CA TYR A 195 -11.40 0.26 28.13
C TYR A 195 -12.84 0.48 28.57
N ASP A 196 -13.75 0.56 27.61
CA ASP A 196 -15.19 0.66 27.83
C ASP A 196 -15.83 -0.71 27.61
N PRO A 197 -16.31 -1.38 28.67
CA PRO A 197 -16.85 -2.72 28.54
C PRO A 197 -18.07 -2.81 27.61
N SER A 198 -18.91 -1.77 27.55
CA SER A 198 -20.08 -1.76 26.67
C SER A 198 -19.66 -1.66 25.20
N ARG A 199 -18.60 -0.89 24.91
CA ARG A 199 -18.00 -0.83 23.58
C ARG A 199 -17.34 -2.16 23.19
N GLY A 200 -16.60 -2.76 24.12
CA GLY A 200 -15.96 -4.06 23.92
C GLY A 200 -16.95 -5.15 23.51
N LEU A 201 -18.10 -5.23 24.19
CA LEU A 201 -19.16 -6.16 23.84
C LEU A 201 -19.69 -5.94 22.41
N ALA A 202 -19.98 -4.69 22.04
CA ALA A 202 -20.47 -4.36 20.70
C ALA A 202 -19.44 -4.71 19.59
N VAL A 203 -18.15 -4.53 19.87
CA VAL A 203 -17.05 -4.93 18.97
C VAL A 203 -16.99 -6.45 18.80
N LEU A 204 -17.13 -7.21 19.88
CA LEU A 204 -17.15 -8.68 19.83
C LEU A 204 -18.34 -9.19 19.02
N GLU A 205 -19.54 -8.64 19.25
CA GLU A 205 -20.74 -8.99 18.49
C GLU A 205 -20.58 -8.69 17.00
N PHE A 206 -20.04 -7.52 16.67
CA PHE A 206 -19.73 -7.15 15.29
C PHE A 206 -18.75 -8.15 14.66
N ALA A 207 -17.66 -8.46 15.35
CA ALA A 207 -16.61 -9.31 14.81
C ALA A 207 -17.04 -10.78 14.66
N PHE A 208 -17.82 -11.33 15.60
CA PHE A 208 -18.40 -12.67 15.45
C PHE A 208 -19.43 -12.73 14.33
N LYS A 209 -20.19 -11.66 14.08
CA LYS A 209 -21.07 -11.57 12.91
C LYS A 209 -20.27 -11.61 11.60
N GLN A 210 -19.08 -10.99 11.55
CA GLN A 210 -18.19 -11.11 10.39
C GLN A 210 -17.69 -12.55 10.21
N LEU A 211 -17.25 -13.22 11.28
CA LEU A 211 -16.85 -14.63 11.19
C LEU A 211 -17.99 -15.55 10.76
N ASP A 212 -19.21 -15.33 11.26
CA ASP A 212 -20.39 -16.10 10.84
C ASP A 212 -20.70 -15.92 9.34
N SER A 213 -20.33 -14.77 8.76
CA SER A 213 -20.49 -14.50 7.33
C SER A 213 -19.36 -15.13 6.49
N ILE A 214 -18.12 -15.02 6.95
CA ILE A 214 -16.92 -15.36 6.17
C ILE A 214 -16.53 -16.84 6.35
N LEU A 215 -16.66 -17.36 7.56
CA LEU A 215 -16.31 -18.72 7.98
C LEU A 215 -17.51 -19.40 8.66
N PRO A 216 -18.68 -19.51 8.00
CA PRO A 216 -19.91 -19.97 8.65
C PRO A 216 -19.76 -21.39 9.22
N LEU A 217 -20.24 -21.59 10.44
CA LEU A 217 -20.41 -22.93 11.02
C LEU A 217 -21.74 -23.56 10.57
N VAL A 218 -21.81 -24.89 10.54
CA VAL A 218 -23.05 -25.61 10.21
C VAL A 218 -24.05 -25.50 11.37
N GLY A 219 -25.07 -24.66 11.18
CA GLY A 219 -26.19 -24.52 12.12
C GLY A 219 -25.77 -24.06 13.52
N ALA A 220 -24.75 -23.21 13.59
CA ALA A 220 -24.12 -22.69 14.80
C ALA A 220 -23.50 -21.32 14.54
N LYS A 221 -23.21 -20.55 15.60
CA LYS A 221 -22.51 -19.26 15.53
C LYS A 221 -21.17 -19.29 16.25
N TRP A 222 -20.21 -18.49 15.81
CA TRP A 222 -18.91 -18.34 16.47
C TRP A 222 -19.00 -17.76 17.88
N SER A 223 -20.00 -16.93 18.15
CA SER A 223 -20.25 -16.38 19.49
C SER A 223 -20.68 -17.45 20.51
N GLU A 224 -21.16 -18.61 20.05
CA GLU A 224 -21.62 -19.72 20.89
C GLU A 224 -20.53 -20.78 21.13
N LEU A 225 -19.30 -20.56 20.64
CA LEU A 225 -18.23 -21.55 20.66
C LEU A 225 -17.83 -21.94 22.09
N ALA A 226 -18.04 -23.20 22.44
CA ALA A 226 -17.70 -23.77 23.75
C ALA A 226 -16.36 -24.51 23.73
N SER A 227 -16.04 -25.23 22.65
CA SER A 227 -14.72 -25.85 22.46
C SER A 227 -14.44 -26.07 20.98
N ILE A 228 -13.17 -26.18 20.64
CA ILE A 228 -12.70 -26.34 19.26
C ILE A 228 -11.47 -27.27 19.26
N TRP A 229 -11.39 -28.13 18.26
CA TRP A 229 -10.30 -29.09 18.08
C TRP A 229 -10.16 -29.45 16.60
N VAL A 230 -9.08 -30.17 16.28
CA VAL A 230 -8.87 -30.75 14.96
C VAL A 230 -9.05 -32.26 15.09
N ASP A 231 -9.86 -32.85 14.22
CA ASP A 231 -10.11 -34.29 14.24
C ASP A 231 -8.97 -35.10 13.59
N SER A 232 -9.08 -36.43 13.58
CA SER A 232 -8.07 -37.31 12.99
C SER A 232 -7.92 -37.18 11.47
N ARG A 233 -8.84 -36.47 10.80
CA ARG A 233 -8.80 -36.18 9.36
C ARG A 233 -8.25 -34.78 9.09
N GLY A 234 -7.77 -34.07 10.12
CA GLY A 234 -7.26 -32.72 9.99
C GLY A 234 -8.34 -31.65 9.83
N GLN A 235 -9.61 -31.96 10.09
CA GLN A 235 -10.72 -31.02 9.95
C GLN A 235 -11.00 -30.28 11.26
N LEU A 236 -11.36 -29.01 11.14
CA LEU A 236 -11.76 -28.20 12.29
C LEU A 236 -13.16 -28.61 12.77
N VAL A 237 -13.25 -29.01 14.04
CA VAL A 237 -14.50 -29.37 14.70
C VAL A 237 -14.68 -28.48 15.93
N ALA A 238 -15.92 -28.04 16.12
CA ALA A 238 -16.32 -27.20 17.22
C ALA A 238 -17.52 -27.79 17.96
N SER A 239 -17.65 -27.44 19.22
CA SER A 239 -18.90 -27.57 19.98
C SER A 239 -19.36 -26.18 20.38
N THR A 240 -20.67 -25.99 20.46
CA THR A 240 -21.28 -24.77 20.96
C THR A 240 -22.10 -25.04 22.20
N THR A 241 -22.55 -23.99 22.87
CA THR A 241 -23.50 -24.10 23.99
C THR A 241 -24.80 -24.82 23.61
N LYS A 242 -25.16 -24.84 22.33
CA LYS A 242 -26.39 -25.47 21.81
C LYS A 242 -26.16 -26.81 21.11
N ARG A 243 -24.92 -27.14 20.72
CA ARG A 243 -24.62 -28.30 19.86
C ARG A 243 -23.30 -28.95 20.26
N LYS A 244 -23.31 -30.28 20.44
CA LYS A 244 -22.11 -31.04 20.83
C LYS A 244 -21.03 -31.12 19.75
N SER A 245 -21.39 -31.00 18.46
CA SER A 245 -20.45 -31.07 17.34
C SER A 245 -20.96 -30.32 16.11
N THR A 246 -20.12 -29.46 15.54
CA THR A 246 -20.29 -28.72 14.28
C THR A 246 -18.93 -28.50 13.62
N GLY A 247 -18.92 -28.04 12.38
CA GLY A 247 -17.71 -27.64 11.64
C GLY A 247 -18.02 -26.47 10.71
N LEU A 248 -17.01 -26.04 9.96
CA LEU A 248 -17.20 -25.05 8.89
C LEU A 248 -18.13 -25.61 7.80
N LYS A 249 -18.97 -24.74 7.21
CA LYS A 249 -19.73 -25.10 6.00
C LYS A 249 -18.82 -25.42 4.82
N SER A 250 -17.67 -24.74 4.74
CA SER A 250 -16.61 -24.97 3.76
C SER A 250 -15.37 -25.47 4.49
N PRO A 251 -15.17 -26.80 4.62
CA PRO A 251 -14.08 -27.33 5.44
C PRO A 251 -12.68 -26.94 4.94
N SER A 252 -12.52 -26.73 3.62
CA SER A 252 -11.27 -26.27 3.00
C SER A 252 -10.86 -24.84 3.38
N ALA A 253 -11.74 -24.06 4.01
CA ALA A 253 -11.39 -22.74 4.50
C ALA A 253 -10.45 -22.82 5.72
N PHE A 254 -10.41 -23.94 6.44
CA PHE A 254 -9.41 -24.18 7.48
C PHE A 254 -8.14 -24.75 6.85
N ILE A 255 -7.00 -24.08 7.06
CA ILE A 255 -5.73 -24.44 6.41
C ILE A 255 -4.62 -24.78 7.41
N GLY A 256 -4.84 -24.57 8.71
CA GLY A 256 -3.90 -25.04 9.73
C GLY A 256 -4.08 -24.39 11.09
N TYR A 257 -3.22 -24.77 12.01
CA TYR A 257 -3.16 -24.20 13.35
C TYR A 257 -1.72 -24.20 13.87
N ARG A 258 -1.43 -23.33 14.83
CA ARG A 258 -0.17 -23.29 15.56
C ARG A 258 -0.41 -23.61 17.04
N GLY A 259 0.42 -24.48 17.59
CA GLY A 259 0.28 -24.95 18.97
C GLY A 259 -0.86 -25.94 19.11
N ASN A 260 -1.81 -25.69 20.02
CA ASN A 260 -2.98 -26.54 20.23
C ASN A 260 -4.23 -25.80 19.74
N ALA A 261 -5.01 -26.39 18.83
CA ALA A 261 -6.21 -25.76 18.29
C ALA A 261 -7.20 -25.23 19.36
N SER A 262 -7.25 -25.87 20.53
CA SER A 262 -8.13 -25.46 21.63
C SER A 262 -7.60 -24.30 22.50
N LYS A 263 -6.35 -23.88 22.28
CA LYS A 263 -5.58 -22.86 23.03
C LYS A 263 -4.42 -22.27 22.19
N GLY A 264 -4.68 -21.91 20.95
CA GLY A 264 -3.63 -21.52 19.99
C GLY A 264 -4.18 -20.71 18.83
N ASP A 265 -3.38 -20.61 17.77
CA ASP A 265 -3.76 -19.87 16.57
C ASP A 265 -4.40 -20.82 15.57
N LEU A 266 -5.53 -20.43 14.99
CA LEU A 266 -6.20 -21.10 13.90
C LEU A 266 -6.06 -20.24 12.65
N LEU A 267 -5.67 -20.85 11.53
CA LEU A 267 -5.46 -20.18 10.27
C LEU A 267 -6.50 -20.63 9.26
N PHE A 268 -7.14 -19.65 8.62
CA PHE A 268 -8.16 -19.83 7.61
C PHE A 268 -7.81 -19.05 6.34
N VAL A 269 -8.49 -19.40 5.26
CA VAL A 269 -8.47 -18.67 3.99
C VAL A 269 -9.89 -18.46 3.48
N HIS A 270 -10.18 -17.25 3.00
CA HIS A 270 -11.43 -16.90 2.33
C HIS A 270 -11.13 -15.92 1.19
N ASN A 271 -11.57 -16.25 -0.03
CA ASN A 271 -11.27 -15.47 -1.25
C ASN A 271 -9.77 -15.16 -1.44
N GLY A 272 -8.89 -16.09 -1.04
CA GLY A 272 -7.43 -15.93 -1.11
C GLY A 272 -6.81 -15.11 0.03
N LEU A 273 -7.62 -14.42 0.84
CA LEU A 273 -7.16 -13.68 2.02
C LEU A 273 -7.16 -14.56 3.24
N HIS A 274 -6.13 -14.40 4.06
CA HIS A 274 -5.95 -15.21 5.25
C HIS A 274 -6.62 -14.57 6.45
N ILE A 275 -7.09 -15.41 7.37
CA ILE A 275 -7.71 -14.97 8.63
C ILE A 275 -7.08 -15.80 9.73
N LEU A 276 -6.55 -15.14 10.75
CA LEU A 276 -6.00 -15.80 11.93
C LEU A 276 -6.92 -15.52 13.11
N THR A 277 -7.45 -16.57 13.73
CA THR A 277 -8.16 -16.45 14.99
C THR A 277 -7.33 -17.04 16.11
N LYS A 278 -7.25 -16.34 17.23
CA LYS A 278 -6.61 -16.88 18.44
C LYS A 278 -7.69 -17.41 19.37
N ILE A 279 -7.37 -18.51 20.03
CA ILE A 279 -8.24 -19.12 21.04
C ILE A 279 -7.55 -19.05 22.39
N HIS A 280 -8.12 -18.27 23.32
CA HIS A 280 -7.59 -18.14 24.68
C HIS A 280 -8.70 -18.20 25.73
N ARG A 281 -8.69 -19.29 26.52
CA ARG A 281 -9.77 -19.60 27.47
C ARG A 281 -9.96 -18.58 28.59
N ASN A 282 -8.91 -17.85 28.96
CA ASN A 282 -8.93 -16.89 30.06
C ASN A 282 -8.59 -15.48 29.55
N SER A 283 -9.02 -15.14 28.34
CA SER A 283 -8.71 -13.84 27.75
C SER A 283 -9.42 -12.70 28.50
N PRO A 284 -8.70 -11.63 28.86
CA PRO A 284 -9.33 -10.44 29.46
C PRO A 284 -10.27 -9.71 28.47
N VAL A 285 -10.19 -10.03 27.17
CA VAL A 285 -11.02 -9.41 26.11
C VAL A 285 -12.41 -10.04 26.05
N VAL A 286 -12.53 -11.36 26.23
CA VAL A 286 -13.82 -12.08 26.08
C VAL A 286 -14.37 -12.64 27.38
N SER A 287 -13.53 -12.98 28.36
CA SER A 287 -13.97 -13.56 29.63
C SER A 287 -14.96 -12.70 30.42
N PRO A 288 -14.89 -11.35 30.42
CA PRO A 288 -15.87 -10.53 31.15
C PRO A 288 -17.30 -10.64 30.61
N TYR A 289 -17.48 -11.20 29.41
CA TYR A 289 -18.76 -11.24 28.70
C TYR A 289 -19.37 -12.64 28.62
N GLU A 290 -18.68 -13.66 29.16
CA GLU A 290 -19.06 -15.07 29.03
C GLU A 290 -19.33 -15.50 27.57
N LEU A 291 -18.69 -14.81 26.62
CA LEU A 291 -18.77 -15.10 25.19
C LEU A 291 -17.75 -16.18 24.78
N SER A 292 -17.78 -16.53 23.50
CA SER A 292 -16.81 -17.39 22.80
C SER A 292 -15.35 -17.27 23.28
N LYS A 293 -14.58 -18.34 23.09
CA LYS A 293 -13.16 -18.43 23.47
C LYS A 293 -12.19 -17.78 22.46
N VAL A 294 -12.71 -17.11 21.44
CA VAL A 294 -11.92 -16.41 20.43
C VAL A 294 -11.49 -15.05 20.97
N ASP A 295 -10.20 -14.87 21.23
CA ASP A 295 -9.66 -13.67 21.87
C ASP A 295 -9.08 -12.64 20.91
N SER A 296 -8.82 -13.04 19.66
CA SER A 296 -8.33 -12.15 18.61
C SER A 296 -8.78 -12.65 17.25
N ILE A 297 -9.07 -11.72 16.36
CA ILE A 297 -9.25 -11.96 14.93
C ILE A 297 -8.31 -11.01 14.20
N VAL A 298 -7.36 -11.58 13.48
CA VAL A 298 -6.41 -10.86 12.65
C VAL A 298 -6.76 -11.16 11.19
N LEU A 299 -6.94 -10.09 10.41
CA LEU A 299 -7.15 -10.13 8.97
C LEU A 299 -5.86 -9.76 8.25
#